data_AF-A0A1H6CSB0-F1
#
_entry.id   AF-A0A1H6CSB0-F1
#
_cell.length_a   1.000
_cell.length_b   1.000
_cell.length_c   1.000
_cell.angle_alpha   90.00
_cell.angle_beta   90.00
_cell.angle_gamma   90.00
#
_symmetry.space_group_name_H-M   'P 1'
#
loop_
_entity.id
_entity.type
_entity.pdbx_description
1 polymer ?
#
loop_
_entity_poly.entity_id
_entity_poly.type
_entity_poly.pdbx_seq_one_letter_code
_entity_poly.pdbx_strand_id
1 'polypeptide(L)'
;MAEDKKAFVVYADWESQFDLLSDEEAGKLIKHIFSYVNDKNPEFENNERLLIMAFEPIKKQLKRDLKRYENTKSERSNSGVIGNLKRWHIDLYKMFEKKEITLEEAQKIANSRNKSLCDNSDTSKSQTVANIAVKDIVTDTVIDIVKETVKDTDISINSVSAENKFSSTQTKKNIEDRLEEFRLQIAPFKEKYSSDTLNDFWRYWTEKNSNGKKMRFEMQKVFDVGRRLITWSKNENKNFNGKSKSNFGVQSRQERVEEVREFRIANQQALADRLSKYTTSNPE
;
A
#
# COMPACT_ATOMS: atom_id res chain seq x y z
N MET A 1 -35.05 7.68 18.32
CA MET A 1 -33.83 7.07 17.78
C MET A 1 -32.92 8.18 17.29
N ALA A 2 -31.79 7.87 16.63
CA ALA A 2 -30.85 8.92 16.21
C ALA A 2 -31.35 9.61 14.94
N GLU A 3 -31.31 10.95 14.92
CA GLU A 3 -31.63 11.75 13.73
C GLU A 3 -30.83 11.25 12.51
N ASP A 4 -31.51 11.12 11.37
CA ASP A 4 -30.98 10.66 10.08
C ASP A 4 -30.46 9.22 9.99
N LYS A 5 -30.72 8.36 10.99
CA LYS A 5 -30.36 6.94 10.91
C LYS A 5 -31.33 6.18 9.97
N LYS A 6 -30.88 5.89 8.75
CA LYS A 6 -31.69 5.24 7.70
C LYS A 6 -31.95 3.74 7.89
N ALA A 7 -31.16 3.06 8.72
CA ALA A 7 -31.24 1.61 8.89
C ALA A 7 -30.93 1.22 10.35
N PHE A 8 -31.53 0.13 10.81
CA PHE A 8 -31.22 -0.51 12.08
C PHE A 8 -31.01 -2.02 11.87
N VAL A 9 -30.41 -2.67 12.85
CA VAL A 9 -30.13 -4.11 12.79
C VAL A 9 -31.29 -4.85 13.44
N VAL A 10 -31.84 -5.82 12.73
CA VAL A 10 -32.74 -6.85 13.27
C VAL A 10 -31.88 -8.07 13.54
N TYR A 11 -31.95 -8.60 14.75
CA TYR A 11 -31.14 -9.74 15.15
C TYR A 11 -31.91 -11.05 14.96
N ALA A 12 -31.20 -12.10 14.56
CA ALA A 12 -31.79 -13.40 14.29
C ALA A 12 -32.34 -14.08 15.57
N ASP A 13 -31.79 -13.75 16.74
CA ASP A 13 -32.26 -14.27 18.03
C ASP A 13 -33.71 -13.86 18.36
N TRP A 14 -34.22 -12.80 17.73
CA TRP A 14 -35.60 -12.37 17.87
C TRP A 14 -36.59 -13.36 17.27
N GLU A 15 -36.18 -14.24 16.34
CA GLU A 15 -37.02 -15.29 15.75
C GLU A 15 -37.76 -16.09 16.84
N SER A 16 -37.02 -16.52 17.87
CA SER A 16 -37.59 -17.26 19.00
C SER A 16 -38.70 -16.52 19.75
N GLN A 17 -38.67 -15.18 19.76
CA GLN A 17 -39.73 -14.37 20.39
C GLN A 17 -40.93 -14.22 19.47
N PHE A 18 -40.71 -14.14 18.16
CA PHE A 18 -41.78 -14.06 17.16
C PHE A 18 -42.52 -15.40 17.02
N ASP A 19 -41.83 -16.53 17.10
CA ASP A 19 -42.43 -17.88 17.02
C ASP A 19 -43.38 -18.19 18.19
N LEU A 20 -43.19 -17.52 19.33
CA LEU A 20 -44.05 -17.67 20.51
C LEU A 20 -45.34 -16.83 20.43
N LEU A 21 -45.44 -15.93 19.47
CA LEU A 21 -46.56 -15.00 19.29
C LEU A 21 -47.46 -15.48 18.16
N SER A 22 -48.74 -15.14 18.21
CA SER A 22 -49.61 -15.28 17.04
C SER A 22 -49.22 -14.29 15.94
N ASP A 23 -49.56 -14.58 14.68
CA ASP A 23 -49.23 -13.70 13.54
C ASP A 23 -49.77 -12.27 13.73
N GLU A 24 -50.93 -12.11 14.37
CA GLU A 24 -51.52 -10.80 14.68
C GLU A 24 -50.68 -10.03 15.70
N GLU A 25 -50.23 -10.71 16.77
CA GLU A 25 -49.39 -10.13 17.83
C GLU A 25 -47.99 -9.80 17.30
N ALA A 26 -47.39 -10.71 16.54
CA ALA A 26 -46.13 -10.50 15.83
C ALA A 26 -46.21 -9.28 14.90
N GLY A 27 -47.32 -9.16 14.16
CA GLY A 27 -47.61 -8.02 13.28
C GLY A 27 -47.74 -6.69 14.04
N LYS A 28 -48.36 -6.69 15.23
CA LYS A 28 -48.42 -5.51 16.11
C LYS A 28 -47.03 -5.15 16.66
N LEU A 29 -46.28 -6.15 17.12
CA LEU A 29 -44.94 -5.97 17.68
C LEU A 29 -43.98 -5.34 16.66
N ILE A 30 -43.94 -5.86 15.43
CA ILE A 30 -43.03 -5.34 14.40
C ILE A 30 -43.39 -3.91 13.98
N LYS A 31 -44.70 -3.59 13.87
CA LYS A 31 -45.16 -2.21 13.63
C LYS A 31 -44.75 -1.26 14.74
N HIS A 32 -44.82 -1.72 16.00
CA HIS A 32 -44.36 -0.96 17.16
C HIS A 32 -42.84 -0.72 17.10
N ILE A 33 -42.04 -1.75 16.78
CA ILE A 33 -40.59 -1.62 16.59
C ILE A 33 -40.26 -0.56 15.54
N PHE A 34 -40.89 -0.62 14.36
CA PHE A 34 -40.66 0.37 13.30
C PHE A 34 -41.10 1.78 13.70
N SER A 35 -42.19 1.90 14.45
CA SER A 35 -42.66 3.20 14.93
C SER A 35 -41.71 3.80 15.98
N TYR A 36 -41.16 2.97 16.87
CA TYR A 36 -40.15 3.36 17.85
C TYR A 36 -38.83 3.78 17.18
N VAL A 37 -38.43 3.04 16.16
CA VAL A 37 -37.26 3.33 15.33
C VAL A 37 -37.37 4.67 14.60
N ASN A 38 -38.57 5.00 14.12
CA ASN A 38 -38.86 6.23 13.38
C ASN A 38 -39.33 7.39 14.28
N ASP A 39 -39.03 7.35 15.57
CA ASP A 39 -39.34 8.45 16.51
C ASP A 39 -40.82 8.81 16.66
N LYS A 40 -41.73 7.88 16.32
CA LYS A 40 -43.18 8.09 16.45
C LYS A 40 -43.71 7.83 17.87
N ASN A 41 -42.82 7.54 18.84
CA ASN A 41 -43.14 7.24 20.25
C ASN A 41 -44.42 6.40 20.43
N PRO A 42 -44.45 5.17 19.90
CA PRO A 42 -45.63 4.34 19.99
C PRO A 42 -45.87 3.90 21.44
N GLU A 43 -47.14 3.80 21.82
CA GLU A 43 -47.59 3.26 23.10
C GLU A 43 -48.38 1.97 22.86
N PHE A 44 -48.28 1.02 23.79
CA PHE A 44 -49.11 -0.18 23.79
C PHE A 44 -50.39 0.09 24.57
N GLU A 45 -51.49 -0.55 24.16
CA GLU A 45 -52.71 -0.53 24.96
C GLU A 45 -52.49 -1.34 26.26
N ASN A 46 -53.13 -0.93 27.36
CA ASN A 46 -52.93 -1.53 28.70
C ASN A 46 -53.21 -3.05 28.76
N ASN A 47 -53.92 -3.59 27.76
CA ASN A 47 -54.30 -4.99 27.69
C ASN A 47 -53.21 -5.87 27.05
N GLU A 48 -52.18 -5.28 26.42
CA GLU A 48 -51.16 -5.98 25.62
C GLU A 48 -49.87 -6.27 26.42
N ARG A 49 -50.02 -6.77 27.65
CA ARG A 49 -48.90 -7.03 28.56
C ARG A 49 -47.82 -7.96 27.97
N LEU A 50 -48.23 -8.93 27.15
CA LEU A 50 -47.32 -9.85 26.47
C LEU A 50 -46.42 -9.12 25.46
N LEU A 51 -46.99 -8.21 24.66
CA LEU A 51 -46.24 -7.40 23.70
C LEU A 51 -45.27 -6.44 24.39
N ILE A 52 -45.68 -5.83 25.50
CA ILE A 52 -44.82 -4.98 26.31
C ILE A 52 -43.60 -5.78 26.81
N MET A 53 -43.84 -7.00 27.32
CA MET A 53 -42.78 -7.87 27.84
C MET A 53 -41.82 -8.34 26.74
N ALA A 54 -42.34 -8.66 25.55
CA ALA A 54 -41.52 -9.02 24.39
C ALA A 54 -40.73 -7.82 23.83
N PHE A 55 -41.32 -6.62 23.83
CA PHE A 55 -40.67 -5.43 23.29
C PHE A 55 -39.56 -4.87 24.18
N GLU A 56 -39.69 -4.94 25.51
CA GLU A 56 -38.71 -4.38 26.45
C GLU A 56 -37.25 -4.84 26.22
N PRO A 57 -36.93 -6.14 26.00
CA PRO A 57 -35.57 -6.56 25.65
C PRO A 57 -35.10 -5.99 24.30
N ILE A 58 -35.97 -5.97 23.29
CA ILE A 58 -35.68 -5.40 21.96
C ILE A 58 -35.38 -3.90 22.08
N LYS A 59 -36.20 -3.16 22.82
CA LYS A 59 -36.02 -1.73 23.11
C LYS A 59 -34.68 -1.45 23.77
N LYS A 60 -34.31 -2.25 24.78
CA LYS A 60 -33.00 -2.15 25.44
C LYS A 60 -31.87 -2.40 24.46
N GLN A 61 -32.01 -3.38 23.55
CA GLN A 61 -31.01 -3.68 22.54
C GLN A 61 -30.83 -2.51 21.55
N LEU A 62 -31.93 -1.98 21.01
CA LEU A 62 -31.92 -0.81 20.12
C LEU A 62 -31.24 0.42 20.76
N LYS A 63 -31.49 0.66 22.06
CA LYS A 63 -30.81 1.73 22.81
C LYS A 63 -29.30 1.51 22.92
N ARG A 64 -28.85 0.28 23.20
CA ARG A 64 -27.40 -0.05 23.23
C ARG A 64 -26.75 0.18 21.87
N ASP A 65 -27.42 -0.25 20.81
CA ASP A 65 -26.92 -0.08 19.45
C ASP A 65 -26.84 1.38 19.03
N LEU A 66 -27.79 2.21 19.46
CA LEU A 66 -27.75 3.65 19.26
C LEU A 66 -26.53 4.27 19.96
N LYS A 67 -26.30 3.93 21.23
CA LYS A 67 -25.13 4.42 21.97
C LYS A 67 -23.81 4.01 21.30
N ARG A 68 -23.71 2.74 20.86
CA ARG A 68 -22.55 2.23 20.13
C ARG A 68 -22.32 2.99 18.83
N TYR A 69 -23.40 3.25 18.08
CA TYR A 69 -23.36 3.98 16.83
C TYR A 69 -22.88 5.43 17.05
N GLU A 70 -23.41 6.14 18.04
CA GLU A 70 -23.00 7.51 18.37
C GLU A 70 -21.52 7.60 18.76
N ASN A 71 -21.05 6.66 19.59
CA ASN A 71 -19.62 6.58 19.95
C ASN A 71 -18.75 6.37 18.72
N THR A 72 -19.09 5.40 17.87
CA THR A 72 -18.33 5.14 16.64
C THR A 72 -18.36 6.33 15.69
N LYS A 73 -19.49 7.03 15.57
CA LYS A 73 -19.64 8.24 14.75
C LYS A 73 -18.73 9.36 15.28
N SER A 74 -18.73 9.58 16.59
CA SER A 74 -17.89 10.57 17.26
C SER A 74 -16.39 10.26 17.11
N GLU A 75 -15.97 9.02 17.39
CA GLU A 75 -14.58 8.57 17.25
C GLU A 75 -14.05 8.74 15.82
N ARG A 76 -14.85 8.37 14.82
CA ARG A 76 -14.48 8.53 13.41
C ARG A 76 -14.36 10.01 13.02
N SER A 77 -15.29 10.85 13.48
CA SER A 77 -15.24 12.30 13.28
C SER A 77 -13.95 12.88 13.89
N ASN A 78 -13.70 12.59 15.17
CA ASN A 78 -12.53 13.05 15.90
C ASN A 78 -11.23 12.57 15.24
N SER A 79 -11.16 11.31 14.83
CA SER A 79 -10.00 10.74 14.11
C SER A 79 -9.74 11.47 12.79
N GLY A 80 -10.80 11.85 12.07
CA GLY A 80 -10.70 12.67 10.85
C GLY A 80 -10.12 14.05 11.13
N VAL A 81 -10.61 14.72 12.17
CA VAL A 81 -10.09 16.04 12.62
C VAL A 81 -8.62 15.93 13.03
N ILE A 82 -8.26 14.93 13.84
CA ILE A 82 -6.87 14.70 14.27
C ILE A 82 -5.96 14.45 13.07
N GLY A 83 -6.41 13.62 12.11
CA GLY A 83 -5.68 13.37 10.88
C GLY A 83 -5.45 14.63 10.04
N ASN A 84 -6.45 15.51 9.98
CA ASN A 84 -6.34 16.81 9.30
C ASN A 84 -5.33 17.74 9.99
N LEU A 85 -5.41 17.85 11.33
CA LEU A 85 -4.47 18.62 12.14
C LEU A 85 -3.04 18.10 11.95
N LYS A 86 -2.82 16.79 12.01
CA LYS A 86 -1.50 16.17 11.82
C LYS A 86 -0.88 16.49 10.46
N ARG A 87 -1.68 16.67 9.42
CA ARG A 87 -1.21 16.96 8.05
C ARG A 87 -0.96 18.44 7.80
N TRP A 88 -1.87 19.31 8.23
CA TRP A 88 -1.87 20.73 7.83
C TRP A 88 -1.60 21.71 8.97
N HIS A 89 -1.79 21.30 10.22
CA HIS A 89 -1.64 22.14 11.41
C HIS A 89 -0.85 21.40 12.51
N ILE A 90 0.42 21.12 12.22
CA ILE A 90 1.32 20.32 13.06
C ILE A 90 1.52 20.92 14.45
N ASP A 91 1.51 22.25 14.56
CA ASP A 91 1.60 22.98 15.82
C ASP A 91 0.40 22.67 16.74
N LEU A 92 -0.81 22.81 16.20
CA LEU A 92 -2.04 22.49 16.93
C LEU A 92 -2.12 21.01 17.29
N TYR A 93 -1.67 20.13 16.40
CA TYR A 93 -1.58 18.69 16.69
C TYR A 93 -0.65 18.41 17.89
N LYS A 94 0.53 19.03 17.94
CA LYS A 94 1.47 18.86 19.07
C LYS A 94 0.89 19.39 20.39
N MET A 95 0.19 20.52 20.36
CA MET A 95 -0.47 21.08 21.54
C MET A 95 -1.60 20.15 22.03
N PHE A 96 -2.39 19.60 21.10
CA PHE A 96 -3.41 18.61 21.41
C PHE A 96 -2.80 17.30 21.98
N GLU A 97 -1.71 16.81 21.39
CA GLU A 97 -0.99 15.61 21.85
C GLU A 97 -0.43 15.78 23.26
N LYS A 98 0.04 16.99 23.60
CA LYS A 98 0.42 17.40 24.95
C LYS A 98 -0.74 17.66 25.90
N LYS A 99 -2.00 17.56 25.41
CA LYS A 99 -3.23 17.87 26.15
C LYS A 99 -3.33 19.32 26.64
N GLU A 100 -2.66 20.26 25.95
CA GLU A 100 -2.72 21.68 26.27
C GLU A 100 -4.02 22.34 25.74
N ILE A 101 -4.59 21.77 24.67
CA ILE A 101 -5.83 22.26 24.03
C ILE A 101 -6.79 21.10 23.75
N THR A 102 -8.09 21.38 23.72
CA THR A 102 -9.10 20.40 23.31
C THR A 102 -9.18 20.28 21.78
N LEU A 103 -9.75 19.17 21.30
CA LEU A 103 -9.92 18.92 19.86
C LEU A 103 -10.83 19.95 19.18
N GLU A 104 -11.89 20.39 19.86
CA GLU A 104 -12.82 21.41 19.35
C GLU A 104 -12.15 22.78 19.23
N GLU A 105 -11.34 23.17 20.22
CA GLU A 105 -10.57 24.41 20.18
C GLU A 105 -9.54 24.39 19.06
N ALA A 106 -8.80 23.28 18.93
CA ALA A 106 -7.86 23.09 17.83
C ALA A 106 -8.54 23.23 16.46
N GLN A 107 -9.74 22.65 16.31
CA GLN A 107 -10.51 22.75 15.07
C GLN A 107 -11.00 24.19 14.79
N LYS A 108 -11.47 24.93 15.81
CA LYS A 108 -11.87 26.35 15.67
C LYS A 108 -10.70 27.21 15.19
N ILE A 109 -9.51 27.01 15.78
CA ILE A 109 -8.30 27.74 15.40
C ILE A 109 -7.83 27.35 13.98
N ALA A 110 -7.88 26.06 13.63
CA ALA A 110 -7.54 25.60 12.28
C ALA A 110 -8.45 26.24 11.21
N ASN A 111 -9.77 26.27 11.46
CA ASN A 111 -10.74 26.86 10.54
C ASN A 111 -10.58 28.38 10.39
N SER A 112 -10.18 29.10 11.44
CA SER A 112 -9.93 30.54 11.35
C SER A 112 -8.68 30.87 10.53
N ARG A 113 -7.65 30.01 10.55
CA ARG A 113 -6.43 30.16 9.72
C ARG A 113 -6.68 29.97 8.23
N ASN A 114 -7.66 29.14 7.86
CA ASN A 114 -8.00 28.85 6.46
C ASN A 114 -8.85 29.94 5.78
N LYS A 115 -9.13 31.06 6.45
CA LYS A 115 -9.58 32.27 5.75
C LYS A 115 -8.41 32.82 4.96
N SER A 116 -8.32 32.45 3.69
CA SER A 116 -7.36 33.03 2.76
C SER A 116 -7.51 34.55 2.74
N LEU A 117 -6.39 35.24 2.95
CA LEU A 117 -6.13 36.51 2.28
C LEU A 117 -6.01 36.18 0.78
N CYS A 118 -7.14 36.29 0.06
CA CYS A 118 -7.11 36.50 -1.37
C CYS A 118 -6.51 37.90 -1.58
N ASP A 119 -5.40 37.97 -2.30
CA ASP A 119 -4.62 39.16 -2.65
C ASP A 119 -4.03 39.98 -1.48
N ASN A 120 -2.80 39.66 -1.11
CA ASN A 120 -1.85 40.71 -0.75
C ASN A 120 -0.45 40.36 -1.27
N SER A 121 -0.02 41.16 -2.23
CA SER A 121 1.24 41.11 -2.95
C SER A 121 2.44 41.52 -2.10
N ASP A 122 2.65 40.90 -0.94
CA ASP A 122 3.84 41.14 -0.12
C ASP A 122 4.41 39.81 0.40
N THR A 123 5.12 39.11 -0.50
CA THR A 123 6.06 38.06 -0.08
C THR A 123 7.22 38.74 0.63
N SER A 124 7.07 38.94 1.94
CA SER A 124 8.20 39.13 2.84
C SER A 124 8.09 38.17 4.03
N LYS A 125 8.99 37.18 4.03
CA LYS A 125 9.44 36.34 5.16
C LYS A 125 10.55 35.47 4.57
N SER A 126 11.79 35.96 4.49
CA SER A 126 12.76 35.99 5.60
C SER A 126 12.71 34.72 6.45
N GLN A 127 13.57 33.76 6.09
CA GLN A 127 14.42 33.11 7.08
C GLN A 127 15.83 32.98 6.50
N THR A 128 16.79 33.57 7.19
CA THR A 128 18.22 33.38 6.98
C THR A 128 18.53 31.91 7.26
N VAL A 129 19.10 31.21 6.27
CA VAL A 129 19.59 29.84 6.43
C VAL A 129 20.67 29.80 7.52
N ALA A 130 20.36 29.16 8.65
CA ALA A 130 21.33 28.89 9.70
C ALA A 130 22.19 27.68 9.30
N ASN A 131 23.50 27.88 9.19
CA ASN A 131 24.46 26.79 9.14
C ASN A 131 24.60 26.18 10.54
N ILE A 132 24.10 24.97 10.76
CA ILE A 132 24.49 24.16 11.92
C ILE A 132 24.67 22.71 11.46
N ALA A 133 25.92 22.28 11.44
CA ALA A 133 26.28 20.88 11.56
C ALA A 133 26.28 20.52 13.06
N VAL A 134 25.41 19.59 13.48
CA VAL A 134 25.60 18.85 14.74
C VAL A 134 25.66 17.38 14.40
N LYS A 135 26.75 16.78 14.87
CA LYS A 135 27.10 15.36 14.76
C LYS A 135 25.99 14.50 15.39
N ASP A 136 25.70 13.40 14.70
CA ASP A 136 25.08 12.19 15.26
C ASP A 136 25.71 11.83 16.61
N ILE A 137 24.86 11.58 17.60
CA ILE A 137 24.89 10.42 18.52
C ILE A 137 23.48 10.33 19.10
N VAL A 138 22.66 9.41 18.58
CA VAL A 138 21.47 8.91 19.28
C VAL A 138 21.88 7.59 19.92
N THR A 139 21.92 7.56 21.24
CA THR A 139 22.01 6.31 22.02
C THR A 139 20.62 5.70 22.12
N ASP A 140 20.40 4.60 21.40
CA ASP A 140 19.19 3.77 21.52
C ASP A 140 19.19 3.06 22.88
N THR A 141 18.30 3.49 23.79
CA THR A 141 17.91 2.69 24.96
C THR A 141 16.71 1.85 24.59
N VAL A 142 16.94 0.56 24.34
CA VAL A 142 15.92 -0.46 24.14
C VAL A 142 15.19 -0.70 25.46
N ILE A 143 13.87 -0.51 25.48
CA ILE A 143 12.99 -0.98 26.57
C ILE A 143 12.24 -2.20 26.01
N ASP A 144 12.70 -3.38 26.41
CA ASP A 144 12.03 -4.66 26.18
C ASP A 144 10.73 -4.72 26.99
N ILE A 145 9.59 -4.87 26.32
CA ILE A 145 8.33 -5.25 26.95
C ILE A 145 7.99 -6.66 26.48
N VAL A 146 8.27 -7.62 27.36
CA VAL A 146 7.86 -9.02 27.27
C VAL A 146 6.33 -9.08 27.29
N LYS A 147 5.74 -9.75 26.29
CA LYS A 147 4.36 -10.23 26.34
C LYS A 147 4.36 -11.75 26.39
N GLU A 148 4.17 -12.29 27.59
CA GLU A 148 3.74 -13.67 27.79
C GLU A 148 2.36 -13.87 27.15
N THR A 149 2.19 -14.98 26.44
CA THR A 149 0.87 -15.49 26.04
C THR A 149 0.79 -16.96 26.41
N VAL A 150 -0.28 -17.26 27.16
CA VAL A 150 -0.62 -18.53 27.80
C VAL A 150 -1.05 -19.56 26.75
N LYS A 151 -0.68 -20.83 27.00
CA LYS A 151 -1.08 -22.03 26.25
C LYS A 151 -2.44 -22.52 26.73
N ASP A 152 -3.29 -22.98 25.81
CA ASP A 152 -4.33 -24.03 26.01
C ASP A 152 -4.71 -24.55 24.62
N THR A 153 -4.23 -25.75 24.22
CA THR A 153 -4.80 -27.12 24.33
C THR A 153 -5.88 -27.48 23.29
N ASP A 154 -5.70 -28.67 22.71
CA ASP A 154 -6.23 -29.20 21.46
C ASP A 154 -7.71 -29.60 21.47
N ILE A 155 -8.41 -29.46 20.33
CA ILE A 155 -9.54 -30.33 19.97
C ILE A 155 -9.51 -30.67 18.47
N SER A 156 -9.40 -31.97 18.18
CA SER A 156 -9.46 -32.62 16.87
C SER A 156 -10.90 -33.03 16.55
N ILE A 157 -11.41 -32.70 15.36
CA ILE A 157 -12.56 -33.38 14.74
C ILE A 157 -12.31 -33.52 13.24
N ASN A 158 -12.12 -34.75 12.79
CA ASN A 158 -12.26 -35.17 11.39
C ASN A 158 -13.71 -35.65 11.16
N SER A 159 -14.34 -35.16 10.09
CA SER A 159 -15.47 -35.83 9.43
C SER A 159 -15.50 -35.45 7.95
N VAL A 160 -15.98 -36.39 7.14
CA VAL A 160 -15.57 -36.67 5.76
C VAL A 160 -16.64 -36.24 4.75
N SER A 161 -16.18 -35.97 3.52
CA SER A 161 -16.86 -36.06 2.20
C SER A 161 -18.06 -35.18 1.87
N ALA A 162 -17.90 -34.30 0.86
CA ALA A 162 -18.39 -34.51 -0.51
C ALA A 162 -18.02 -33.31 -1.40
N GLU A 163 -17.95 -33.57 -2.70
CA GLU A 163 -17.23 -32.81 -3.71
C GLU A 163 -17.78 -31.40 -3.97
N ASN A 164 -16.89 -30.41 -3.91
CA ASN A 164 -17.03 -29.16 -4.63
C ASN A 164 -15.66 -28.76 -5.16
N LYS A 165 -15.46 -28.90 -6.48
CA LYS A 165 -14.24 -28.51 -7.21
C LYS A 165 -14.11 -26.98 -7.32
N PHE A 166 -13.96 -26.32 -6.18
CA PHE A 166 -13.51 -24.93 -6.10
C PHE A 166 -12.56 -24.77 -4.92
N SER A 167 -11.36 -25.34 -5.05
CA SER A 167 -10.23 -25.08 -4.17
C SER A 167 -8.96 -25.54 -4.88
N SER A 168 -8.10 -24.61 -5.26
CA SER A 168 -6.68 -24.93 -5.32
C SER A 168 -6.03 -24.32 -4.09
N THR A 169 -5.96 -25.16 -3.06
CA THR A 169 -4.97 -25.10 -2.00
C THR A 169 -3.65 -24.55 -2.55
N GLN A 170 -3.16 -23.44 -1.97
CA GLN A 170 -1.84 -22.92 -2.28
C GLN A 170 -0.79 -23.87 -1.70
N THR A 171 -0.45 -24.92 -2.44
CA THR A 171 0.84 -25.60 -2.25
C THR A 171 1.93 -24.54 -2.42
N LYS A 172 2.76 -24.32 -1.40
CA LYS A 172 3.89 -23.37 -1.46
C LYS A 172 4.83 -23.82 -2.58
N LYS A 173 4.69 -23.23 -3.77
CA LYS A 173 5.55 -23.49 -4.93
C LYS A 173 7.02 -23.24 -4.55
N ASN A 174 7.91 -24.06 -5.08
CA ASN A 174 9.33 -23.93 -4.79
C ASN A 174 9.88 -22.61 -5.39
N ILE A 175 11.04 -22.15 -4.92
CA ILE A 175 11.66 -20.92 -5.41
C ILE A 175 11.94 -21.01 -6.91
N GLU A 176 12.37 -22.18 -7.38
CA GLU A 176 12.66 -22.47 -8.79
C GLU A 176 11.40 -22.36 -9.66
N ASP A 177 10.26 -22.90 -9.21
CA ASP A 177 9.00 -22.82 -9.96
C ASP A 177 8.53 -21.37 -10.12
N ARG A 178 8.70 -20.57 -9.05
CA ARG A 178 8.34 -19.15 -9.06
C ARG A 178 9.25 -18.33 -9.96
N LEU A 179 10.52 -18.72 -10.11
CA LEU A 179 11.45 -18.12 -11.07
C LEU A 179 11.02 -18.39 -12.51
N GLU A 180 10.62 -19.63 -12.81
CA GLU A 180 10.19 -20.01 -14.15
C GLU A 180 8.87 -19.33 -14.53
N GLU A 181 7.91 -19.26 -13.60
CA GLU A 181 6.68 -18.49 -13.80
C GLU A 181 6.97 -17.02 -14.10
N PHE A 182 7.91 -16.42 -13.38
CA PHE A 182 8.31 -15.04 -13.61
C PHE A 182 8.99 -14.86 -14.99
N ARG A 183 9.82 -15.81 -15.41
CA ARG A 183 10.45 -15.82 -16.73
C ARG A 183 9.41 -15.88 -17.85
N LEU A 184 8.39 -16.73 -17.71
CA LEU A 184 7.28 -16.86 -18.66
C LEU A 184 6.48 -15.57 -18.79
N GLN A 185 6.31 -14.80 -17.72
CA GLN A 185 5.65 -13.49 -17.79
C GLN A 185 6.46 -12.43 -18.54
N ILE A 186 7.78 -12.55 -18.57
CA ILE A 186 8.67 -11.62 -19.28
C ILE A 186 8.79 -12.00 -20.77
N ALA A 187 8.69 -13.28 -21.12
CA ALA A 187 8.89 -13.80 -22.47
C ALA A 187 8.10 -13.08 -23.58
N PRO A 188 6.81 -12.70 -23.42
CA PRO A 188 6.05 -11.97 -24.42
C PRO A 188 6.63 -10.60 -24.78
N PHE A 189 7.47 -10.03 -23.91
CA PHE A 189 8.06 -8.71 -24.10
C PHE A 189 9.41 -8.74 -24.83
N LYS A 190 9.88 -9.93 -25.25
CA LYS A 190 11.16 -10.12 -25.95
C LYS A 190 11.24 -9.37 -27.29
N GLU A 191 10.12 -9.22 -27.98
CA GLU A 191 10.08 -8.49 -29.26
C GLU A 191 10.10 -6.96 -29.08
N LYS A 192 9.70 -6.47 -27.90
CA LYS A 192 9.49 -5.05 -27.64
C LYS A 192 10.69 -4.35 -26.99
N TYR A 193 11.51 -5.07 -26.24
CA TYR A 193 12.62 -4.49 -25.46
C TYR A 193 13.95 -5.19 -25.75
N SER A 194 15.06 -4.49 -25.55
CA SER A 194 16.42 -5.03 -25.72
C SER A 194 16.65 -6.21 -24.77
N SER A 195 17.45 -7.20 -25.21
CA SER A 195 17.82 -8.33 -24.36
C SER A 195 18.51 -7.86 -23.07
N ASP A 196 19.30 -6.79 -23.14
CA ASP A 196 20.00 -6.21 -22.00
C ASP A 196 19.02 -5.64 -20.97
N THR A 197 18.00 -4.88 -21.42
CA THR A 197 16.95 -4.36 -20.54
C THR A 197 16.16 -5.48 -19.86
N LEU A 198 15.83 -6.55 -20.59
CA LEU A 198 15.10 -7.68 -20.03
C LEU A 198 15.93 -8.47 -19.01
N ASN A 199 17.23 -8.66 -19.28
CA ASN A 199 18.16 -9.33 -18.38
C ASN A 199 18.39 -8.52 -17.10
N ASP A 200 18.57 -7.21 -17.22
CA ASP A 200 18.74 -6.32 -16.06
C ASP A 200 17.46 -6.24 -15.23
N PHE A 201 16.30 -6.16 -15.89
CA PHE A 201 15.00 -6.21 -15.24
C PHE A 201 14.81 -7.51 -14.47
N TRP A 202 15.12 -8.65 -15.09
CA TRP A 202 15.04 -9.96 -14.44
C TRP A 202 15.94 -10.01 -13.21
N ARG A 203 17.24 -9.69 -13.36
CA ARG A 203 18.23 -9.71 -12.26
C ARG A 203 17.81 -8.85 -11.08
N TYR A 204 17.26 -7.66 -11.35
CA TYR A 204 16.80 -6.76 -10.30
C TYR A 204 15.57 -7.29 -9.57
N TRP A 205 14.58 -7.83 -10.29
CA TRP A 205 13.32 -8.27 -9.67
C TRP A 205 13.40 -9.64 -9.00
N THR A 206 14.35 -10.49 -9.42
CA THR A 206 14.64 -11.78 -8.78
C THR A 206 15.64 -11.69 -7.64
N GLU A 207 16.10 -10.48 -7.28
CA GLU A 207 16.92 -10.26 -6.09
C GLU A 207 16.21 -10.81 -4.84
N LYS A 208 16.91 -11.66 -4.08
CA LYS A 208 16.36 -12.30 -2.89
C LYS A 208 16.50 -11.38 -1.68
N ASN A 209 15.56 -11.46 -0.74
CA ASN A 209 15.69 -10.77 0.54
C ASN A 209 16.79 -11.38 1.42
N SER A 210 17.14 -10.71 2.53
CA SER A 210 18.18 -11.17 3.47
C SER A 210 17.97 -12.61 3.98
N ASN A 211 16.71 -13.07 4.04
CA ASN A 211 16.35 -14.43 4.46
C ASN A 211 16.21 -15.44 3.30
N GLY A 212 16.43 -15.03 2.04
CA GLY A 212 16.36 -15.88 0.85
C GLY A 212 14.97 -16.39 0.45
N LYS A 213 13.92 -16.14 1.24
CA LYS A 213 12.59 -16.76 1.07
C LYS A 213 11.74 -16.12 -0.04
N LYS A 214 11.91 -14.81 -0.26
CA LYS A 214 11.12 -14.04 -1.22
C LYS A 214 11.99 -13.26 -2.16
N MET A 215 11.52 -13.12 -3.40
CA MET A 215 12.12 -12.24 -4.41
C MET A 215 11.55 -10.83 -4.30
N ARG A 216 12.28 -9.84 -4.83
CA ARG A 216 11.94 -8.42 -4.76
C ARG A 216 10.53 -8.09 -5.29
N PHE A 217 10.08 -8.78 -6.35
CA PHE A 217 8.74 -8.56 -6.90
C PHE A 217 7.62 -9.06 -5.96
N GLU A 218 7.86 -10.14 -5.23
CA GLU A 218 6.89 -10.76 -4.30
C GLU A 218 6.67 -9.92 -3.03
N MET A 219 7.58 -8.98 -2.77
CA MET A 219 7.47 -8.04 -1.66
C MET A 219 6.56 -6.85 -1.98
N GLN A 220 6.20 -6.66 -3.24
CA GLN A 220 5.35 -5.56 -3.67
C GLN A 220 3.88 -5.91 -3.44
N LYS A 221 3.09 -4.98 -2.91
CA LYS A 221 1.63 -5.15 -2.76
C LYS A 221 0.94 -5.31 -4.12
N VAL A 222 1.46 -4.65 -5.15
CA VAL A 222 0.97 -4.71 -6.54
C VAL A 222 2.17 -4.76 -7.48
N PHE A 223 2.14 -5.67 -8.45
CA PHE A 223 3.23 -5.88 -9.40
C PHE A 223 2.70 -6.13 -10.81
N ASP A 224 3.12 -5.30 -11.76
CA ASP A 224 2.77 -5.41 -13.19
C ASP A 224 4.05 -5.31 -14.01
N VAL A 225 4.38 -6.39 -14.73
CA VAL A 225 5.63 -6.52 -15.49
C VAL A 225 5.68 -5.48 -16.62
N GLY A 226 4.59 -5.31 -17.38
CA GLY A 226 4.54 -4.42 -18.54
C GLY A 226 4.75 -2.94 -18.16
N ARG A 227 4.05 -2.46 -17.11
CA ARG A 227 4.20 -1.09 -16.61
C ARG A 227 5.61 -0.81 -16.11
N ARG A 228 6.23 -1.78 -15.42
CA ARG A 228 7.60 -1.61 -14.92
C ARG A 228 8.63 -1.66 -16.05
N LEU A 229 8.45 -2.51 -17.06
CA LEU A 229 9.31 -2.53 -18.26
C LEU A 229 9.25 -1.22 -19.06
N ILE A 230 8.10 -0.54 -19.10
CA ILE A 230 8.01 0.81 -19.69
C ILE A 230 8.92 1.80 -18.95
N THR A 231 8.96 1.75 -17.62
CA THR A 231 9.84 2.62 -16.82
C THR A 231 11.31 2.27 -17.03
N TRP A 232 11.64 0.98 -17.09
CA TRP A 232 13.00 0.50 -17.32
C TRP A 232 13.54 0.91 -18.69
N SER A 233 12.76 0.67 -19.75
CA SER A 233 13.12 1.10 -21.12
C SER A 233 13.24 2.62 -21.26
N LYS A 234 12.42 3.40 -20.55
CA LYS A 234 12.55 4.87 -20.51
C LYS A 234 13.85 5.33 -19.83
N ASN A 235 14.36 4.55 -18.88
CA ASN A 235 15.58 4.86 -18.14
C ASN A 235 16.84 4.35 -18.85
N GLU A 236 16.74 3.35 -19.73
CA GLU A 236 17.85 2.89 -20.59
C GLU A 236 18.43 4.05 -21.44
N ASN A 237 17.56 4.96 -21.88
CA ASN A 237 17.93 6.14 -22.67
C ASN A 237 18.30 7.37 -21.83
N LYS A 238 18.13 7.31 -20.50
CA LYS A 238 18.42 8.41 -19.58
C LYS A 238 19.62 8.05 -18.72
N ASN A 239 20.82 8.24 -19.29
CA ASN A 239 22.02 8.37 -18.47
C ASN A 239 21.81 9.53 -17.48
N PHE A 240 21.94 9.25 -16.18
CA PHE A 240 21.83 10.20 -15.06
C PHE A 240 23.03 11.17 -14.96
N ASN A 241 23.60 11.51 -16.11
CA ASN A 241 24.51 12.64 -16.33
C ASN A 241 24.42 12.88 -17.83
N GLY A 242 24.12 14.11 -18.26
CA GLY A 242 23.83 14.49 -19.66
C GLY A 242 24.99 14.30 -20.65
N LYS A 243 25.51 13.08 -20.76
CA LYS A 243 26.38 12.59 -21.81
C LYS A 243 25.67 11.41 -22.44
N SER A 244 25.27 11.60 -23.70
CA SER A 244 24.98 10.51 -24.62
C SER A 244 26.09 9.46 -24.50
N LYS A 245 25.75 8.18 -24.64
CA LYS A 245 26.77 7.15 -24.83
C LYS A 245 27.51 7.44 -26.14
N SER A 246 28.53 8.29 -26.10
CA SER A 246 29.64 8.21 -27.04
C SER A 246 30.51 7.08 -26.53
N ASN A 247 30.33 5.89 -27.10
CA ASN A 247 31.34 4.84 -27.03
C ASN A 247 32.62 5.41 -27.64
N PHE A 248 33.54 5.91 -26.84
CA PHE A 248 34.99 5.92 -27.07
C PHE A 248 35.63 6.44 -25.79
N GLY A 249 36.38 5.56 -25.10
CA GLY A 249 37.29 5.98 -24.06
C GLY A 249 38.17 7.10 -24.62
N VAL A 250 38.38 8.16 -23.84
CA VAL A 250 39.19 9.30 -24.27
C VAL A 250 40.65 8.85 -24.30
N GLN A 251 41.03 8.14 -25.36
CA GLN A 251 42.42 8.04 -25.76
C GLN A 251 42.89 9.45 -26.12
N SER A 252 44.08 9.81 -25.64
CA SER A 252 44.66 11.10 -25.96
C SER A 252 44.76 11.26 -27.48
N ARG A 253 44.71 12.49 -27.98
CA ARG A 253 44.87 12.75 -29.43
C ARG A 253 46.18 12.14 -29.96
N GLN A 254 47.20 12.06 -29.11
CA GLN A 254 48.48 11.44 -29.40
C GLN A 254 48.33 9.92 -29.57
N GLU A 255 47.67 9.23 -28.63
CA GLU A 255 47.39 7.78 -28.75
C GLU A 255 46.65 7.43 -30.03
N ARG A 256 45.62 8.20 -30.42
CA ARG A 256 44.91 7.97 -31.70
C ARG A 256 45.79 8.18 -32.92
N VAL A 257 46.73 9.11 -32.86
CA VAL A 257 47.69 9.35 -33.95
C VAL A 257 48.70 8.21 -34.02
N GLU A 258 49.12 7.69 -32.87
CA GLU A 258 50.05 6.56 -32.77
C GLU A 258 49.40 5.26 -33.28
N GLU A 259 48.17 4.94 -32.88
CA GLU A 259 47.45 3.77 -33.38
C GLU A 259 47.25 3.81 -34.90
N VAL A 260 46.93 4.98 -35.45
CA VAL A 260 46.80 5.14 -36.91
C VAL A 260 48.15 4.98 -37.61
N ARG A 261 49.26 5.40 -36.98
CA ARG A 261 50.62 5.16 -37.51
C ARG A 261 50.96 3.67 -37.47
N GLU A 262 50.74 3.01 -36.34
CA GLU A 262 51.00 1.58 -36.16
C GLU A 262 50.18 0.74 -37.15
N PHE A 263 48.90 1.06 -37.33
CA PHE A 263 48.05 0.39 -38.30
C PHE A 263 48.57 0.54 -39.74
N ARG A 264 49.03 1.74 -40.12
CA ARG A 264 49.62 1.96 -41.45
C ARG A 264 50.92 1.17 -41.63
N ILE A 265 51.77 1.11 -40.61
CA ILE A 265 53.02 0.34 -40.63
C ILE A 265 52.72 -1.15 -40.77
N ALA A 266 51.80 -1.69 -39.96
CA ALA A 266 51.41 -3.09 -40.01
C ALA A 266 50.82 -3.47 -41.38
N ASN A 267 50.02 -2.59 -41.97
CA ASN A 267 49.42 -2.85 -43.29
C ASN A 267 50.48 -2.78 -44.41
N GLN A 268 51.45 -1.87 -44.33
CA GLN A 268 52.60 -1.85 -45.25
C GLN A 268 53.46 -3.11 -45.13
N GLN A 269 53.73 -3.57 -43.91
CA GLN A 269 54.46 -4.83 -43.65
C GLN A 269 53.71 -6.04 -44.20
N ALA A 270 52.40 -6.15 -43.94
CA ALA A 270 51.58 -7.23 -44.46
C ALA A 270 51.52 -7.26 -46.00
N LEU A 271 51.53 -6.08 -46.65
CA LEU A 271 51.65 -5.97 -48.10
C LEU A 271 53.03 -6.41 -48.60
N ALA A 272 54.11 -6.00 -47.93
CA ALA A 272 55.47 -6.42 -48.25
C ALA A 272 55.63 -7.95 -48.11
N ASP A 273 55.07 -8.55 -47.05
CA ASP A 273 55.09 -9.99 -46.82
C ASP A 273 54.27 -10.78 -47.85
N ARG A 274 53.17 -10.19 -48.35
CA ARG A 274 52.41 -10.79 -49.45
C ARG A 274 53.20 -10.73 -50.74
N LEU A 275 53.84 -9.60 -51.03
CA LEU A 275 54.66 -9.43 -52.24
C LEU A 275 55.94 -10.28 -52.21
N SER A 276 56.55 -10.49 -51.05
CA SER A 276 57.71 -11.37 -50.90
C SER A 276 57.39 -12.83 -51.20
N LYS A 277 56.17 -13.29 -50.88
CA LYS A 277 55.67 -14.63 -51.24
C LYS A 277 55.52 -14.85 -52.74
N TYR A 278 55.24 -13.81 -53.52
CA TYR A 278 55.13 -13.91 -54.99
C TYR A 278 56.48 -13.76 -55.70
N THR A 279 57.48 -13.16 -55.07
CA THR A 279 58.82 -13.01 -55.65
C THR A 279 59.75 -14.19 -55.33
N THR A 280 59.46 -14.97 -54.29
CA THR A 280 60.21 -16.19 -53.94
C THR A 280 59.69 -17.46 -54.61
N SER A 281 58.53 -17.39 -55.30
CA SER A 281 57.93 -18.52 -56.02
C SER A 281 58.29 -18.58 -57.50
N ASN A 282 59.41 -17.96 -57.92
CA ASN A 282 59.98 -18.20 -59.24
C ASN A 282 61.45 -18.65 -59.11
N PRO A 283 61.70 -19.90 -58.68
CA PRO A 283 62.94 -20.59 -59.03
C PRO A 283 62.83 -21.07 -60.48
N GLU A 284 63.73 -20.55 -61.33
CA GLU A 284 64.24 -21.32 -62.47
C GLU A 284 64.91 -22.61 -62.00
#